data_AF-A0A8D2HP11-F1
#
_entry.id   AF-A0A8D2HP11-F1
#
_cell.length_a   1.000
_cell.length_b   1.000
_cell.length_c   1.000
_cell.angle_alpha   90.00
_cell.angle_beta   90.00
_cell.angle_gamma   90.00
#
_symmetry.space_group_name_H-M   'P 1'
#
loop_
_entity.id
_entity.type
_entity.pdbx_description
1 polymer ?
#
loop_
_entity_poly.entity_id
_entity_poly.type
_entity_poly.pdbx_seq_one_letter_code
_entity_poly.pdbx_strand_id
1 'polypeptide(L)'
;MAAANAWDPASAPNSAGLLLGHFVASGLVTQEMLNISKRTAPCFEKFSRLQQITNIQAEIYQVNYYFSFFNYYFSTYTEKKKNCSSVIMQVLSMCEFLGSIPSTHTSNQKKKTQPYNLN
;
A
#
# COMPACT_ATOMS: atom_id res chain seq x y z
N MET A 1 -1.75 -30.20 26.76
CA MET A 1 -0.44 -30.87 26.64
C MET A 1 -0.38 -31.47 25.24
N ALA A 2 0.46 -30.95 24.35
CA ALA A 2 0.58 -31.47 22.99
C ALA A 2 1.26 -32.84 23.06
N ALA A 3 0.57 -33.90 22.62
CA ALA A 3 1.15 -35.23 22.58
C ALA A 3 2.41 -35.19 21.70
N ALA A 4 3.54 -35.64 22.23
CA ALA A 4 4.78 -35.74 21.46
C ALA A 4 4.51 -36.55 20.19
N ASN A 5 4.93 -36.04 19.04
CA ASN A 5 4.67 -36.66 17.74
C ASN A 5 5.29 -38.06 17.73
N ALA A 6 4.45 -39.11 17.71
CA ALA A 6 4.89 -40.51 17.75
C ALA A 6 5.77 -40.93 16.56
N TRP A 7 5.89 -40.08 15.54
CA TRP A 7 6.67 -40.29 14.33
C TRP A 7 7.97 -39.48 14.29
N ASP A 8 8.28 -38.72 15.35
CA ASP A 8 9.52 -37.96 15.45
C ASP A 8 10.68 -38.88 15.84
N PRO A 9 11.71 -39.07 14.99
CA PRO A 9 12.87 -39.88 15.31
C PRO A 9 13.72 -39.29 16.45
N ALA A 10 13.51 -38.01 16.81
CA ALA A 10 14.16 -37.38 17.95
C ALA A 10 13.47 -37.69 19.30
N SER A 11 12.27 -38.27 19.29
CA SER A 11 11.59 -38.70 20.51
C SER A 11 12.13 -40.04 21.00
N ALA A 12 12.24 -40.18 22.34
CA ALA A 12 12.64 -41.42 23.02
C ALA A 12 11.95 -42.65 22.40
N PRO A 13 12.61 -43.83 22.36
CA PRO A 13 12.13 -44.99 21.63
C PRO A 13 10.71 -45.35 22.07
N ASN A 14 9.74 -45.04 21.21
CA ASN A 14 8.34 -45.34 21.44
C ASN A 14 8.02 -46.75 20.92
N SER A 15 7.01 -47.40 21.51
CA SER A 15 6.64 -48.78 21.19
C SER A 15 6.33 -49.00 19.71
N ALA A 16 5.75 -48.01 19.04
CA ALA A 16 5.48 -48.05 17.60
C ALA A 16 6.76 -48.02 16.75
N GLY A 17 7.76 -47.21 17.14
CA GLY A 17 9.06 -47.14 16.49
C GLY A 17 9.86 -48.44 16.63
N LEU A 18 9.75 -49.12 17.78
CA LEU A 18 10.36 -50.44 17.98
C LEU A 18 9.70 -51.53 17.12
N LEU A 19 8.37 -51.56 17.05
CA LEU A 19 7.64 -52.49 16.17
C LEU A 19 7.95 -52.24 14.69
N LEU A 20 8.01 -50.97 14.27
CA LEU A 20 8.40 -50.60 12.92
C LEU A 20 9.83 -51.04 12.61
N GLY A 21 10.77 -50.84 13.54
CA GLY A 21 12.15 -51.32 13.42
C GLY A 21 12.23 -52.85 13.28
N HIS A 22 11.41 -53.59 14.02
CA HIS A 22 11.31 -55.04 13.88
C HIS A 22 10.76 -55.46 12.52
N PHE A 23 9.72 -54.78 12.01
CA PHE A 23 9.20 -55.04 10.67
C PHE A 23 10.20 -54.75 9.57
N VAL A 24 11.01 -53.70 9.71
CA VAL A 24 12.10 -53.38 8.78
C VAL A 24 13.22 -54.42 8.85
N ALA A 25 13.64 -54.82 10.05
CA ALA A 25 14.66 -55.84 10.24
C ALA A 25 14.22 -57.23 9.75
N SER A 26 12.93 -57.56 9.87
CA SER A 26 12.34 -58.80 9.36
C SER A 26 12.13 -58.82 7.85
N GLY A 27 12.37 -57.70 7.15
CA GLY A 27 12.13 -57.58 5.71
C GLY A 27 10.66 -57.48 5.29
N LEU A 28 9.72 -57.53 6.24
CA LEU A 28 8.28 -57.33 6.00
C LEU A 28 7.96 -55.93 5.48
N VAL A 29 8.75 -54.93 5.88
CA VAL A 29 8.63 -53.54 5.41
C VAL A 29 10.00 -53.09 4.92
N THR A 30 10.13 -52.72 3.66
CA THR A 30 11.40 -52.18 3.13
C THR A 30 11.50 -50.68 3.37
N GLN A 31 12.73 -50.16 3.47
CA GLN A 31 12.97 -48.71 3.53
C GLN A 31 12.38 -47.98 2.31
N GLU A 32 12.29 -48.65 1.17
CA GLU A 32 11.67 -48.14 -0.04
C GLU A 32 10.16 -47.94 0.12
N MET A 33 9.45 -48.89 0.76
CA MET A 33 8.01 -48.73 1.09
C MET A 33 7.76 -47.55 2.04
N LEU A 34 8.66 -47.33 3.01
CA LEU A 34 8.59 -46.18 3.92
C LEU A 34 8.91 -44.85 3.21
N ASN A 35 9.80 -44.87 2.23
CA ASN A 35 10.09 -43.69 1.42
C ASN A 35 8.92 -43.32 0.50
N ILE A 36 8.18 -44.30 -0.02
CA ILE A 36 6.96 -44.06 -0.82
C ILE A 36 5.87 -43.40 0.03
N SER A 37 5.70 -43.79 1.30
CA SER A 37 4.73 -43.14 2.19
C SER A 37 5.15 -41.74 2.63
N LYS A 38 6.46 -41.43 2.59
CA LYS A 38 7.00 -40.10 2.89
C LYS A 38 6.85 -39.11 1.72
N ARG A 39 6.62 -39.58 0.49
CA ARG A 39 6.22 -38.70 -0.61
C ARG A 39 4.87 -38.08 -0.27
N THR A 40 4.83 -36.75 -0.25
CA THR A 40 3.61 -36.00 -0.02
C THR A 40 2.57 -36.46 -1.03
N ALA A 41 1.42 -36.94 -0.56
CA ALA A 41 0.42 -37.47 -1.48
C ALA A 41 0.03 -36.37 -2.49
N PRO A 42 -0.18 -36.69 -3.78
CA PRO A 42 -0.44 -35.69 -4.82
C PRO A 42 -1.58 -34.70 -4.51
N CYS A 43 -2.52 -35.11 -3.65
CA CYS A 43 -3.57 -34.23 -3.14
C CYS A 43 -3.04 -33.05 -2.31
N PHE A 44 -2.03 -33.24 -1.47
CA PHE A 44 -1.43 -32.19 -0.65
C PHE A 44 -0.63 -31.18 -1.48
N GLU A 45 0.05 -31.62 -2.54
CA GLU A 45 0.69 -30.72 -3.49
C GLU A 45 -0.35 -29.85 -4.21
N LYS A 46 -1.49 -30.44 -4.58
CA LYS A 46 -2.61 -29.72 -5.21
C LYS A 46 -3.21 -28.68 -4.27
N PHE A 47 -3.41 -29.00 -2.99
CA PHE A 47 -3.85 -28.04 -1.98
C PHE A 47 -2.84 -26.92 -1.77
N SER A 48 -1.54 -27.24 -1.69
CA SER A 48 -0.48 -26.24 -1.54
C SER A 48 -0.44 -25.27 -2.73
N ARG A 49 -0.58 -25.77 -3.97
CA ARG A 49 -0.68 -24.91 -5.16
C ARG A 49 -1.91 -24.01 -5.14
N LEU A 50 -3.08 -24.54 -4.80
CA LEU A 50 -4.31 -23.75 -4.71
C LEU A 50 -4.21 -22.65 -3.65
N GLN A 51 -3.59 -22.95 -2.51
CA GLN A 51 -3.32 -21.97 -1.46
C GLN A 51 -2.40 -20.85 -1.95
N GLN A 52 -1.32 -21.19 -2.65
CA GLN A 52 -0.39 -20.21 -3.21
C GLN A 52 -1.07 -19.31 -4.25
N ILE A 53 -1.86 -19.89 -5.16
CA ILE A 53 -2.63 -19.13 -6.17
C ILE A 53 -3.59 -18.15 -5.50
N THR A 54 -4.32 -18.62 -4.48
CA THR A 54 -5.28 -17.77 -3.74
C THR A 54 -4.58 -16.62 -3.03
N ASN A 55 -3.42 -16.88 -2.42
CA ASN A 55 -2.65 -15.84 -1.75
C ASN A 55 -2.15 -14.77 -2.73
N ILE A 56 -1.56 -15.19 -3.86
CA ILE A 56 -1.13 -14.27 -4.92
C ILE A 56 -2.32 -13.45 -5.45
N GLN A 57 -3.47 -14.09 -5.63
CA GLN A 57 -4.67 -13.40 -6.10
C GLN A 57 -5.15 -12.34 -5.10
N ALA A 58 -5.10 -12.61 -3.79
CA ALA A 58 -5.42 -11.63 -2.76
C ALA A 58 -4.46 -10.44 -2.76
N GLU A 59 -3.15 -10.68 -2.92
CA GLU A 59 -2.15 -9.62 -3.06
C GLU A 59 -2.39 -8.75 -4.30
N ILE A 60 -2.72 -9.36 -5.44
CA ILE A 60 -3.08 -8.63 -6.67
C ILE A 60 -4.29 -7.72 -6.44
N TYR A 61 -5.35 -8.23 -5.78
CA TYR A 61 -6.52 -7.41 -5.48
C TYR A 61 -6.19 -6.22 -4.57
N GLN A 62 -5.36 -6.44 -3.55
CA GLN A 62 -4.94 -5.40 -2.64
C GLN A 62 -4.12 -4.32 -3.37
N VAL A 63 -3.15 -4.70 -4.19
CA VAL A 63 -2.33 -3.77 -4.99
C VAL A 63 -3.21 -2.99 -5.97
N ASN A 64 -4.12 -3.65 -6.67
CA ASN A 64 -5.02 -3.00 -7.62
C ASN A 64 -5.95 -1.98 -6.92
N TYR A 65 -6.41 -2.31 -5.71
CA TYR A 65 -7.19 -1.39 -4.89
C TYR A 65 -6.37 -0.14 -4.52
N TYR A 66 -5.15 -0.30 -4.01
CA TYR A 66 -4.29 0.85 -3.67
C TYR A 66 -3.95 1.69 -4.90
N PHE A 67 -3.67 1.05 -6.03
CA PHE A 67 -3.42 1.76 -7.27
C PHE A 67 -4.63 2.61 -7.69
N SER A 68 -5.83 2.04 -7.66
CA SER A 68 -7.07 2.76 -8.00
C SER A 68 -7.33 3.92 -7.03
N PHE A 69 -7.14 3.69 -5.73
CA PHE A 69 -7.26 4.72 -4.71
C PHE A 69 -6.26 5.86 -4.91
N PHE A 70 -4.99 5.54 -5.19
CA PHE A 70 -3.96 6.52 -5.42
C PHE A 70 -4.24 7.36 -6.67
N ASN A 71 -4.69 6.74 -7.76
CA ASN A 71 -5.07 7.45 -8.97
C ASN A 71 -6.25 8.41 -8.74
N TYR A 72 -7.27 7.97 -7.99
CA TYR A 72 -8.39 8.84 -7.61
C TYR A 72 -7.90 10.04 -6.80
N TYR A 73 -7.10 9.80 -5.75
CA TYR A 73 -6.55 10.86 -4.93
C TYR A 73 -5.69 11.83 -5.74
N PHE A 74 -4.80 11.31 -6.59
CA PHE A 74 -3.96 12.12 -7.46
C PHE A 74 -4.81 12.96 -8.43
N SER A 75 -5.83 12.38 -9.06
CA SER A 75 -6.76 13.09 -9.94
C SER A 75 -7.43 14.27 -9.22
N THR A 76 -8.02 14.02 -8.06
CA THR A 76 -8.68 15.08 -7.27
C THR A 76 -7.69 16.17 -6.81
N TYR A 77 -6.46 15.81 -6.46
CA TYR A 77 -5.40 16.76 -6.12
C TYR A 77 -5.02 17.63 -7.33
N THR A 78 -4.87 17.03 -8.52
CA THR A 78 -4.55 17.78 -9.73
C THR A 78 -5.67 18.75 -10.11
N GLU A 79 -6.93 18.36 -9.94
CA GLU A 79 -8.09 19.21 -10.21
C GLU A 79 -8.13 20.40 -9.25
N LYS A 80 -7.95 20.17 -7.94
CA LYS A 80 -7.84 21.26 -6.96
C LYS A 80 -6.69 22.20 -7.27
N LYS A 81 -5.52 21.68 -7.67
CA LYS A 81 -4.36 22.51 -8.05
C LYS A 81 -4.66 23.37 -9.27
N LYS A 82 -5.32 22.83 -10.30
CA LYS A 82 -5.77 23.59 -11.47
C LYS A 82 -6.77 24.68 -11.09
N ASN A 83 -7.73 24.37 -10.23
CA ASN A 83 -8.71 25.34 -9.75
C ASN A 83 -8.05 26.48 -8.96
N CYS A 84 -7.13 26.19 -8.03
CA CYS A 84 -6.37 27.22 -7.33
C CYS A 84 -5.54 28.08 -8.28
N SER A 85 -4.86 27.46 -9.24
CA SER A 85 -4.09 28.19 -10.26
C SER A 85 -4.99 29.13 -11.09
N SER A 86 -6.18 28.67 -11.45
CA SER A 86 -7.17 29.48 -12.18
C SER A 86 -7.65 30.67 -11.35
N VAL A 87 -7.99 30.44 -10.08
CA VAL A 87 -8.43 31.51 -9.16
C VAL A 87 -7.32 32.54 -8.93
N ILE A 88 -6.08 32.11 -8.77
CA ILE A 88 -4.93 33.03 -8.62
C ILE A 88 -4.75 33.89 -9.88
N MET A 89 -4.84 33.28 -11.07
CA MET A 89 -4.74 34.03 -12.33
C MET A 89 -5.90 35.02 -12.52
N GLN A 90 -7.12 34.65 -12.11
CA GLN A 90 -8.27 35.56 -12.13
C GLN A 90 -8.09 36.74 -11.15
N VAL A 91 -7.59 36.49 -9.94
CA VAL A 91 -7.33 37.54 -8.95
C VAL A 91 -6.22 38.49 -9.42
N LEU A 92 -5.14 37.97 -10.00
CA LEU A 92 -4.07 38.80 -10.57
C LEU A 92 -4.60 39.68 -11.72
N SER A 93 -5.42 39.12 -12.61
CA SER A 93 -6.08 39.87 -13.67
C SER A 93 -7.02 40.97 -13.14
N MET A 94 -7.77 40.69 -12.07
CA MET A 94 -8.61 41.71 -11.41
C MET A 94 -7.78 42.82 -10.77
N CYS A 95 -6.65 42.51 -10.15
CA CYS A 95 -5.74 43.50 -9.57
C CYS A 95 -5.14 44.42 -10.64
N GLU A 96 -4.74 43.87 -11.80
CA GLU A 96 -4.25 44.67 -12.93
C GLU A 96 -5.34 45.55 -13.55
N PHE A 97 -6.58 45.04 -13.61
CA PHE A 97 -7.73 45.81 -14.08
C PHE A 97 -8.06 46.98 -13.16
N LEU A 98 -8.05 46.78 -11.84
CA LEU A 98 -8.26 47.84 -10.84
C LEU A 98 -7.12 48.86 -10.83
N GLY A 99 -5.86 48.44 -11.04
CA GLY A 99 -4.71 49.33 -11.20
C GLY A 99 -4.76 50.19 -12.46
N SER A 100 -5.59 49.81 -13.43
CA SER A 100 -5.76 50.49 -14.72
C SER A 100 -7.01 51.40 -14.77
N ILE A 101 -7.82 51.46 -13.70
CA ILE A 101 -8.94 52.41 -13.61
C ILE A 101 -8.36 53.83 -13.38
N PRO A 102 -8.58 54.80 -14.28
CA PRO A 102 -8.16 56.17 -14.06
C PRO A 102 -8.92 56.73 -12.85
N SER A 103 -8.19 57.22 -11.85
CA SER A 103 -8.77 57.99 -10.75
C SER A 103 -9.55 59.16 -11.33
N THR A 104 -10.89 59.08 -11.29
CA THR A 104 -11.76 60.18 -11.66
C THR A 104 -11.70 61.22 -10.55
N HIS A 105 -10.79 62.18 -10.77
CA HIS A 105 -10.61 63.49 -10.15
C HIS A 105 -11.72 63.98 -9.20
N THR A 106 -11.31 64.43 -8.00
CA THR A 106 -11.79 65.72 -7.47
C THR A 106 -10.59 66.59 -7.10
N SER A 107 -10.33 67.55 -7.99
CA SER A 107 -9.49 68.72 -7.76
C SER A 107 -10.01 69.50 -6.55
N ASN A 108 -9.18 69.70 -5.54
CA ASN A 108 -9.35 70.82 -4.61
C ASN A 108 -8.02 71.59 -4.59
N GLN A 109 -8.06 72.76 -5.22
CA GLN A 109 -6.95 73.71 -5.26
C GLN A 109 -6.52 74.08 -3.83
N LYS A 110 -5.28 73.72 -3.46
CA LYS A 110 -4.63 74.28 -2.28
C LYS A 110 -3.80 75.51 -2.70
N LYS A 111 -4.44 76.65 -2.52
CA LYS A 111 -3.94 78.03 -2.51
C LYS A 111 -2.47 78.12 -2.08
N LYS A 112 -1.60 78.69 -2.94
CA LYS A 112 -0.26 79.18 -2.57
C LYS A 112 -0.42 80.32 -1.58
N THR A 113 0.11 80.16 -0.36
CA THR A 113 0.31 81.27 0.58
C THR A 113 1.80 81.61 0.59
N GLN A 114 2.13 82.84 0.19
CA GLN A 114 3.47 83.41 0.34
C GLN A 114 3.82 83.60 1.82
N PRO A 115 5.08 83.45 2.24
CA PRO A 115 5.51 83.88 3.57
C PRO A 115 5.69 85.40 3.60
N TYR A 116 4.91 86.04 4.46
CA TYR A 116 5.08 87.44 4.84
C TYR A 116 6.29 87.55 5.76
N ASN A 117 7.26 88.39 5.37
CA ASN A 117 8.28 88.90 6.29
C ASN A 117 7.61 89.74 7.37
N LEU A 118 8.00 89.57 8.63
CA LEU A 118 7.80 90.56 9.68
C LEU A 118 9.12 90.73 10.47
N ASN A 119 9.47 92.00 10.63
CA ASN A 119 10.66 92.62 11.23
C ASN A 119 11.29 91.92 12.43
#